data_AF-A0A0C1D6L4-F1
#
_entry.id   AF-A0A0C1D6L4-F1
#
_cell.length_a   1.000
_cell.length_b   1.000
_cell.length_c   1.000
_cell.angle_alpha   90.00
_cell.angle_beta   90.00
_cell.angle_gamma   90.00
#
_symmetry.space_group_name_H-M   'P 1'
#
loop_
_entity.id
_entity.type
_entity.pdbx_description
1 polymer ?
#
loop_
_entity_poly.entity_id
_entity_poly.type
_entity_poly.pdbx_seq_one_letter_code
_entity_poly.pdbx_strand_id
1 'polypeptide(L)'
;MQEPKKDSIPRSILKEGNTIRADLNHPKGKGKMLFISPKCSVIGISNSPHLLFATPDFYDGDLPFELRKHIYMIKELVFQPTFRANLMQKPEYYAIPVWLSKFKTLEEIRFRYVKLEGLEYLIDLPIHHIILEHVKYTDNKTLLVNIKKFKYLKEISYDQSLPAEIISSINRLKIRCTIIKDVD
;
A
#
# COMPACT_ATOMS: atom_id res chain seq x y z
N MET A 1 -25.50 54.55 -8.17
CA MET A 1 -24.90 53.38 -7.51
C MET A 1 -24.80 52.28 -8.56
N GLN A 2 -23.58 51.90 -8.97
CA GLN A 2 -23.37 50.74 -9.84
C GLN A 2 -23.31 49.49 -8.97
N GLU A 3 -24.08 48.46 -9.35
CA GLU A 3 -24.02 47.15 -8.72
C GLU A 3 -22.63 46.52 -8.91
N PRO A 4 -22.07 45.84 -7.89
CA PRO A 4 -20.76 45.21 -8.02
C PRO A 4 -20.85 44.01 -8.98
N LYS A 5 -19.93 43.97 -9.96
CA LYS A 5 -19.73 42.82 -10.84
C LYS A 5 -19.48 41.58 -9.99
N LYS A 6 -20.24 40.51 -10.24
CA LYS A 6 -20.00 39.19 -9.64
C LYS A 6 -18.57 38.76 -9.95
N ASP A 7 -17.69 38.91 -8.97
CA ASP A 7 -16.36 38.33 -9.00
C ASP A 7 -16.48 36.85 -9.33
N SER A 8 -15.80 36.46 -10.39
CA SER A 8 -15.69 35.09 -10.86
C SER A 8 -15.07 34.24 -9.76
N ILE A 9 -15.91 33.53 -9.00
CA ILE A 9 -15.47 32.45 -8.12
C ILE A 9 -14.58 31.53 -8.97
N PRO A 10 -13.30 31.30 -8.60
CA PRO A 10 -12.44 30.41 -9.35
C PRO A 10 -13.06 29.02 -9.36
N ARG A 11 -13.58 28.59 -10.51
CA ARG A 11 -14.05 27.23 -10.72
C ARG A 11 -12.86 26.39 -11.15
N SER A 12 -12.35 25.59 -10.22
CA SER A 12 -11.39 24.53 -10.56
C SER A 12 -12.10 23.49 -11.41
N ILE A 13 -11.82 23.46 -12.71
CA ILE A 13 -12.21 22.37 -13.58
C ILE A 13 -11.25 21.21 -13.28
N LEU A 14 -11.74 20.17 -12.60
CA LEU A 14 -11.05 18.88 -12.57
C LEU A 14 -11.03 18.35 -14.01
N LYS A 15 -9.96 18.65 -14.75
CA LYS A 15 -9.75 18.06 -16.07
C LYS A 15 -9.63 16.55 -15.87
N GLU A 16 -10.55 15.83 -16.49
CA GLU A 16 -10.64 14.36 -16.53
C GLU A 16 -9.25 13.75 -16.72
N GLY A 17 -8.80 12.91 -15.78
CA GLY A 17 -7.55 12.17 -15.99
C GLY A 17 -6.92 11.45 -14.80
N ASN A 18 -7.12 11.89 -13.54
CA ASN A 18 -6.40 11.30 -12.41
C ASN A 18 -7.27 11.18 -11.14
N THR A 19 -8.44 10.56 -11.24
CA THR A 19 -9.18 10.14 -10.04
C THR A 19 -8.46 8.94 -9.42
N ILE A 20 -7.60 9.18 -8.43
CA ILE A 20 -6.98 8.12 -7.65
C ILE A 20 -8.03 7.61 -6.65
N ARG A 21 -8.44 6.35 -6.80
CA ARG A 21 -9.14 5.63 -5.73
C ARG A 21 -8.12 5.25 -4.65
N ALA A 22 -7.78 6.20 -3.80
CA ALA A 22 -7.17 5.93 -2.51
C ALA A 22 -8.30 5.87 -1.48
N ASP A 23 -8.31 4.84 -0.64
CA ASP A 23 -9.20 4.85 0.53
C ASP A 23 -8.68 5.90 1.52
N LEU A 24 -9.17 7.14 1.37
CA LEU A 24 -8.83 8.26 2.24
C LEU A 24 -9.41 8.11 3.65
N ASN A 25 -10.29 7.12 3.88
CA ASN A 25 -10.81 6.83 5.22
C ASN A 25 -9.78 6.08 6.08
N HIS A 26 -8.70 5.55 5.50
CA HIS A 26 -7.47 5.16 6.20
C HIS A 26 -6.55 6.39 6.26
N PRO A 27 -6.40 7.09 7.41
CA PRO A 27 -6.34 6.60 8.78
C PRO A 27 -7.47 7.17 9.66
N LYS A 28 -8.63 6.52 9.65
CA LYS A 28 -9.82 6.86 10.46
C LYS A 28 -10.21 8.34 10.39
N GLY A 29 -10.12 8.95 9.21
CA GLY A 29 -10.49 10.35 8.97
C GLY A 29 -9.51 11.40 9.51
N LYS A 30 -8.34 11.02 10.05
CA LYS A 30 -7.31 11.95 10.54
C LYS A 30 -6.21 12.27 9.52
N GLY A 31 -6.27 11.62 8.36
CA GLY A 31 -5.27 11.74 7.31
C GLY A 31 -5.49 12.96 6.44
N LYS A 32 -4.40 13.62 6.06
CA LYS A 32 -4.38 14.66 5.03
C LYS A 32 -3.48 14.21 3.89
N MET A 33 -3.94 14.40 2.65
CA MET A 33 -3.09 14.20 1.47
C MET A 33 -1.93 15.20 1.50
N LEU A 34 -0.69 14.70 1.56
CA LEU A 34 0.53 15.51 1.52
C LEU A 34 1.07 15.62 0.10
N PHE A 35 0.94 14.55 -0.70
CA PHE A 35 1.43 14.51 -2.07
C PHE A 35 0.66 13.49 -2.89
N ILE A 36 0.53 13.75 -4.18
CA ILE A 36 -0.13 12.87 -5.13
C ILE A 36 0.57 12.95 -6.48
N SER A 37 0.86 11.78 -7.05
CA SER A 37 1.37 11.62 -8.41
C SER A 37 0.82 10.32 -9.00
N PRO A 38 0.99 10.08 -10.31
CA PRO A 38 0.62 8.81 -10.92
C PRO A 38 1.37 7.58 -10.35
N LYS A 39 2.49 7.79 -9.66
CA LYS A 39 3.37 6.72 -9.12
C LYS A 39 3.24 6.53 -7.62
N CYS A 40 2.82 7.56 -6.88
CA CYS A 40 2.54 7.43 -5.46
C CYS A 40 1.52 8.43 -4.94
N SER A 41 0.95 8.12 -3.79
CA SER A 41 0.20 9.06 -2.96
C SER A 41 0.69 8.97 -1.52
N VAL A 42 0.88 10.12 -0.87
CA VAL A 42 1.35 10.20 0.51
C VAL A 42 0.27 10.82 1.37
N ILE A 43 -0.17 10.09 2.38
CA ILE A 43 -1.09 10.56 3.42
C ILE A 43 -0.30 10.79 4.70
N GLY A 44 -0.55 11.93 5.34
CA GLY A 44 0.07 12.30 6.59
C GLY A 44 -0.92 12.49 7.72
N ILE A 45 -0.42 12.36 8.94
CA ILE A 45 -1.13 12.72 10.18
C ILE A 45 -0.32 13.86 10.82
N SER A 46 -0.98 14.95 11.21
CA SER A 46 -0.31 16.14 11.77
C SER A 46 0.82 16.68 10.88
N ASN A 47 0.62 16.65 9.56
CA ASN A 47 1.59 17.04 8.52
C ASN A 47 2.87 16.17 8.41
N SER A 48 2.96 15.04 9.10
CA SER A 48 4.06 14.08 8.93
C SER A 48 3.61 12.88 8.07
N PRO A 49 4.45 12.35 7.15
CA PRO A 49 4.13 11.15 6.37
C PRO A 49 3.76 9.98 7.28
N HIS A 50 2.69 9.27 6.93
CA HIS A 50 2.18 8.16 7.73
C HIS A 50 1.86 6.92 6.89
N LEU A 51 1.25 7.14 5.73
CA LEU A 51 0.80 6.10 4.81
C LEU A 51 1.27 6.44 3.39
N LEU A 52 1.89 5.47 2.73
CA LEU A 52 2.28 5.56 1.32
C LEU A 52 1.46 4.57 0.49
N PHE A 53 0.85 5.06 -0.58
CA PHE A 53 0.43 4.24 -1.69
C PHE A 53 1.50 4.34 -2.77
N ALA A 54 2.06 3.22 -3.21
CA ALA A 54 3.15 3.20 -4.19
C ALA A 54 2.87 2.20 -5.31
N THR A 55 3.23 2.60 -6.54
CA THR A 55 3.34 1.70 -7.68
C THR A 55 4.76 1.15 -7.81
N PRO A 56 4.98 0.12 -8.65
CA PRO A 56 6.33 -0.39 -8.94
C PRO A 56 7.31 0.68 -9.45
N ASP A 57 6.79 1.70 -10.16
CA ASP A 57 7.57 2.81 -10.73
C ASP A 57 7.92 3.90 -9.71
N PHE A 58 7.52 3.75 -8.44
CA PHE A 58 7.81 4.71 -7.40
C PHE A 58 9.32 4.90 -7.21
N TYR A 59 9.73 6.16 -7.24
CA TYR A 59 11.07 6.60 -6.90
C TYR A 59 10.98 7.77 -5.92
N ASP A 60 11.75 7.72 -4.83
CA ASP A 60 11.73 8.77 -3.80
C ASP A 60 12.16 10.13 -4.35
N GLY A 61 12.99 10.18 -5.39
CA GLY A 61 13.34 11.42 -6.09
C GLY A 61 12.15 12.19 -6.67
N ASP A 62 11.01 11.53 -6.91
CA ASP A 62 9.78 12.17 -7.40
C ASP A 62 9.03 12.94 -6.29
N LEU A 63 9.43 12.79 -5.02
CA LEU A 63 8.80 13.47 -3.90
C LEU A 63 9.39 14.88 -3.67
N PRO A 64 8.59 15.85 -3.17
CA PRO A 64 9.11 17.09 -2.61
C PRO A 64 10.20 16.83 -1.56
N PHE A 65 11.19 17.72 -1.50
CA PHE A 65 12.37 17.56 -0.64
C PHE A 65 12.01 17.30 0.83
N GLU A 66 10.97 17.97 1.35
CA GLU A 66 10.50 17.79 2.72
C GLU A 66 9.93 16.39 2.98
N LEU A 67 9.31 15.74 2.00
CA LEU A 67 8.76 14.40 2.15
C LEU A 67 9.83 13.32 1.99
N ARG A 68 10.81 13.53 1.10
CA ARG A 68 11.91 12.57 0.85
C ARG A 68 12.64 12.14 2.11
N LYS A 69 12.89 13.08 3.03
CA LYS A 69 13.62 12.82 4.27
C LYS A 69 12.88 11.90 5.23
N HIS A 70 11.55 11.85 5.13
CA HIS A 70 10.69 11.18 6.10
C HIS A 70 9.91 10.01 5.50
N ILE A 71 9.96 9.79 4.18
CA ILE A 71 9.15 8.76 3.53
C ILE A 71 9.45 7.35 4.06
N TYR A 72 10.71 7.05 4.38
CA TYR A 72 11.10 5.75 4.93
C TYR A 72 10.74 5.54 6.42
N MET A 73 10.09 6.54 7.04
CA MET A 73 9.59 6.52 8.43
C MET A 73 8.05 6.42 8.51
N ILE A 74 7.38 6.07 7.43
CA ILE A 74 5.94 5.78 7.45
C ILE A 74 5.63 4.52 8.26
N LYS A 75 4.37 4.36 8.65
CA LYS A 75 3.87 3.18 9.36
C LYS A 75 3.13 2.19 8.47
N GLU A 76 2.50 2.69 7.41
CA GLU A 76 1.63 1.89 6.56
C GLU A 76 2.04 2.03 5.09
N LEU A 77 2.03 0.94 4.35
CA LEU A 77 2.32 0.91 2.92
C LEU A 77 1.26 0.10 2.17
N VAL A 78 0.74 0.66 1.09
CA VAL A 78 -0.05 -0.05 0.08
C VAL A 78 0.76 -0.10 -1.21
N PHE A 79 1.19 -1.29 -1.59
CA PHE A 79 1.90 -1.53 -2.84
C PHE A 79 0.96 -2.20 -3.85
N GLN A 80 0.71 -1.49 -4.96
CA GLN A 80 -0.28 -1.88 -5.97
C GLN A 80 0.20 -1.51 -7.37
N PRO A 81 -0.20 -2.24 -8.43
CA PRO A 81 0.33 -2.07 -9.78
C PRO A 81 0.09 -0.66 -10.35
N THR A 82 -1.10 -0.12 -10.11
CA THR A 82 -1.53 1.16 -10.67
C THR A 82 -2.62 1.80 -9.81
N PHE A 83 -2.79 3.11 -9.95
CA PHE A 83 -3.95 3.85 -9.41
C PHE A 83 -5.09 3.99 -10.42
N ARG A 84 -4.88 3.57 -11.67
CA ARG A 84 -5.88 3.71 -12.74
C ARG A 84 -6.99 2.68 -12.56
N ALA A 85 -8.23 3.13 -12.62
CA ALA A 85 -9.41 2.26 -12.61
C ALA A 85 -9.74 1.68 -14.00
N ASN A 86 -8.74 1.17 -14.73
CA ASN A 86 -9.00 0.61 -16.06
C ASN A 86 -9.38 -0.88 -15.95
N LEU A 87 -10.69 -1.12 -15.95
CA LEU A 87 -11.31 -2.45 -15.86
C LEU A 87 -10.98 -3.38 -17.05
N MET A 88 -10.42 -2.86 -18.14
CA MET A 88 -10.21 -3.62 -19.38
C MET A 88 -8.82 -4.26 -19.49
N GLN A 89 -7.87 -3.91 -18.63
CA GLN A 89 -6.53 -4.50 -18.66
C GLN A 89 -6.44 -5.64 -17.65
N LYS A 90 -5.87 -6.78 -18.09
CA LYS A 90 -5.54 -7.87 -17.16
C LYS A 90 -4.59 -7.33 -16.09
N PRO A 91 -4.85 -7.58 -14.80
CA PRO A 91 -3.98 -7.10 -13.74
C PRO A 91 -2.59 -7.73 -13.88
N GLU A 92 -1.58 -6.87 -13.94
CA GLU A 92 -0.18 -7.28 -13.96
C GLU A 92 0.32 -7.53 -12.54
N TYR A 93 1.08 -8.62 -12.37
CA TYR A 93 1.63 -9.01 -11.07
C TYR A 93 3.09 -8.61 -10.99
N TYR A 94 3.43 -7.81 -9.97
CA TYR A 94 4.78 -7.28 -9.80
C TYR A 94 5.52 -7.98 -8.66
N ALA A 95 6.84 -8.10 -8.79
CA ALA A 95 7.69 -8.60 -7.71
C ALA A 95 7.82 -7.57 -6.58
N ILE A 96 8.13 -8.03 -5.37
CA ILE A 96 8.44 -7.17 -4.23
C ILE A 96 9.76 -6.42 -4.52
N PRO A 97 9.76 -5.09 -4.62
CA PRO A 97 10.96 -4.38 -4.99
C PRO A 97 11.90 -4.19 -3.79
N VAL A 98 13.21 -4.27 -4.03
CA VAL A 98 14.25 -4.20 -2.99
C VAL A 98 14.19 -2.91 -2.17
N TRP A 99 13.73 -1.80 -2.76
CA TRP A 99 13.64 -0.51 -2.06
C TRP A 99 12.68 -0.53 -0.86
N LEU A 100 11.77 -1.52 -0.76
CA LEU A 100 10.96 -1.72 0.45
C LEU A 100 11.79 -2.04 1.69
N SER A 101 12.98 -2.61 1.54
CA SER A 101 13.89 -2.84 2.66
C SER A 101 14.40 -1.56 3.33
N LYS A 102 14.23 -0.39 2.69
CA LYS A 102 14.72 0.90 3.21
C LYS A 102 13.84 1.47 4.33
N PHE A 103 12.61 0.98 4.49
CA PHE A 103 11.73 1.44 5.57
C PHE A 103 12.29 1.09 6.94
N LYS A 104 11.98 1.91 7.96
CA LYS A 104 12.49 1.71 9.34
C LYS A 104 11.39 1.45 10.36
N THR A 105 10.18 1.95 10.11
CA THR A 105 9.06 1.94 11.06
C THR A 105 7.79 1.36 10.46
N LEU A 106 7.91 0.62 9.35
CA LEU A 106 6.78 0.03 8.64
C LEU A 106 6.15 -1.07 9.50
N GLU A 107 4.93 -0.83 9.96
CA GLU A 107 4.15 -1.72 10.84
C GLU A 107 3.12 -2.54 10.07
N GLU A 108 2.58 -2.00 8.97
CA GLU A 108 1.60 -2.67 8.12
C GLU A 108 1.98 -2.53 6.64
N ILE A 109 1.86 -3.63 5.90
CA ILE A 109 2.03 -3.64 4.45
C ILE A 109 0.87 -4.37 3.77
N ARG A 110 0.29 -3.73 2.75
CA ARG A 110 -0.75 -4.28 1.90
C ARG A 110 -0.21 -4.48 0.50
N PHE A 111 -0.27 -5.71 0.02
CA PHE A 111 0.11 -6.11 -1.33
C PHE A 111 -1.13 -6.35 -2.16
N ARG A 112 -1.20 -5.70 -3.33
CA ARG A 112 -2.26 -5.89 -4.33
C ARG A 112 -1.64 -6.28 -5.67
N TYR A 113 -2.00 -7.44 -6.22
CA TYR A 113 -1.43 -7.94 -7.49
C TYR A 113 0.10 -8.06 -7.44
N VAL A 114 0.59 -8.81 -6.45
CA VAL A 114 2.03 -8.95 -6.19
C VAL A 114 2.43 -10.41 -6.24
N LYS A 115 3.60 -10.69 -6.80
CA LYS A 115 4.26 -11.97 -6.64
C LYS A 115 5.16 -11.91 -5.40
N LEU A 116 4.96 -12.84 -4.47
CA LEU A 116 5.58 -12.83 -3.14
C LEU A 116 7.03 -13.31 -3.12
N GLU A 117 7.67 -13.48 -4.27
CA GLU A 117 9.13 -13.58 -4.35
C GLU A 117 9.76 -12.26 -3.88
N GLY A 118 10.73 -12.33 -2.95
CA GLY A 118 11.35 -11.15 -2.33
C GLY A 118 10.82 -10.80 -0.94
N LEU A 119 9.96 -11.62 -0.31
CA LEU A 119 9.54 -11.42 1.09
C LEU A 119 10.73 -11.34 2.06
N GLU A 120 11.84 -11.99 1.74
CA GLU A 120 13.09 -11.92 2.49
C GLU A 120 13.64 -10.49 2.67
N TYR A 121 13.29 -9.53 1.79
CA TYR A 121 13.71 -8.14 1.92
C TYR A 121 13.04 -7.41 3.10
N LEU A 122 12.00 -8.02 3.69
CA LEU A 122 11.14 -7.38 4.68
C LEU A 122 11.27 -8.00 6.08
N ILE A 123 12.04 -9.08 6.24
CA ILE A 123 12.06 -9.90 7.47
C ILE A 123 12.58 -9.15 8.70
N ASP A 124 13.42 -8.14 8.49
CA ASP A 124 13.98 -7.31 9.57
C ASP A 124 13.15 -6.06 9.87
N LEU A 125 12.09 -5.81 9.09
CA LEU A 125 11.18 -4.69 9.33
C LEU A 125 10.24 -4.98 10.51
N PRO A 126 9.79 -3.95 11.25
CA PRO A 126 8.86 -4.10 12.37
C PRO A 126 7.40 -4.34 11.92
N ILE A 127 7.21 -5.16 10.89
CA ILE A 127 5.89 -5.46 10.31
C ILE A 127 5.12 -6.38 11.24
N HIS A 128 3.99 -5.90 11.71
CA HIS A 128 3.04 -6.62 12.55
C HIS A 128 1.90 -7.24 11.75
N HIS A 129 1.57 -6.63 10.60
CA HIS A 129 0.43 -7.02 9.78
C HIS A 129 0.79 -7.01 8.29
N ILE A 130 0.53 -8.12 7.61
CA ILE A 130 0.63 -8.23 6.15
C ILE A 130 -0.77 -8.48 5.59
N ILE A 131 -1.18 -7.69 4.59
CA ILE A 131 -2.45 -7.83 3.90
C ILE A 131 -2.17 -8.27 2.47
N LEU A 132 -2.76 -9.38 2.05
CA LEU A 132 -2.49 -10.06 0.78
C LEU A 132 -3.76 -10.10 -0.07
N GLU A 133 -3.79 -9.30 -1.12
CA GLU A 133 -4.89 -9.22 -2.10
C GLU A 133 -4.36 -9.57 -3.49
N HIS A 134 -4.97 -10.56 -4.12
CA HIS A 134 -4.58 -11.07 -5.43
C HIS A 134 -3.08 -11.32 -5.53
N VAL A 135 -2.55 -12.23 -4.72
CA VAL A 135 -1.12 -12.52 -4.71
C VAL A 135 -0.79 -13.80 -5.48
N LYS A 136 0.45 -13.90 -5.93
CA LYS A 136 1.03 -15.12 -6.50
C LYS A 136 2.29 -15.48 -5.74
N TYR A 137 2.62 -16.75 -5.72
CA TYR A 137 3.86 -17.25 -5.16
C TYR A 137 4.22 -18.57 -5.84
N THR A 138 5.50 -18.87 -5.92
CA THR A 138 5.98 -20.04 -6.69
C THR A 138 5.88 -21.34 -5.91
N ASP A 139 6.18 -21.34 -4.60
CA ASP A 139 6.26 -22.55 -3.79
C ASP A 139 5.77 -22.35 -2.35
N ASN A 140 4.94 -23.30 -1.88
CA ASN A 140 4.37 -23.32 -0.54
C ASN A 140 5.46 -23.33 0.55
N LYS A 141 6.53 -24.13 0.37
CA LYS A 141 7.57 -24.28 1.41
C LYS A 141 8.35 -22.99 1.55
N THR A 142 8.74 -22.38 0.43
CA THR A 142 9.48 -21.12 0.38
C THR A 142 8.70 -19.99 1.02
N LEU A 143 7.40 -19.87 0.70
CA LEU A 143 6.51 -18.89 1.32
C LEU A 143 6.47 -19.05 2.85
N LEU A 144 6.24 -20.27 3.34
CA LEU A 144 6.16 -20.55 4.78
C LEU A 144 7.48 -20.30 5.51
N VAL A 145 8.61 -20.66 4.89
CA VAL A 145 9.95 -20.38 5.43
C VAL A 145 10.17 -18.87 5.59
N ASN A 146 9.79 -18.08 4.59
CA ASN A 146 9.92 -16.63 4.65
C ASN A 146 8.98 -16.02 5.70
N ILE A 147 7.72 -16.44 5.75
CA ILE A 147 6.76 -16.00 6.78
C ILE A 147 7.29 -16.28 8.19
N LYS A 148 7.86 -17.48 8.43
CA LYS A 148 8.42 -17.85 9.74
C LYS A 148 9.59 -16.98 10.18
N LYS A 149 10.30 -16.33 9.25
CA LYS A 149 11.46 -15.46 9.56
C LYS A 149 11.04 -14.06 10.06
N PHE A 150 9.79 -13.65 9.86
CA PHE A 150 9.33 -12.36 10.37
C PHE A 150 9.28 -12.38 11.90
N LYS A 151 10.04 -11.50 12.53
CA LYS A 151 10.19 -11.44 14.00
C LYS A 151 8.95 -10.85 14.69
N TYR A 152 8.27 -9.90 14.03
CA TYR A 152 7.21 -9.09 14.63
C TYR A 152 5.81 -9.38 14.09
N LEU A 153 5.71 -10.28 13.09
CA LEU A 153 4.46 -10.55 12.38
C LEU A 153 3.46 -11.26 13.30
N LYS A 154 2.31 -10.62 13.49
CA LYS A 154 1.21 -11.10 14.34
C LYS A 154 -0.01 -11.50 13.54
N GLU A 155 -0.22 -10.86 12.39
CA GLU A 155 -1.42 -11.04 11.58
C GLU A 155 -1.12 -11.09 10.09
N ILE A 156 -1.82 -11.97 9.38
CA ILE A 156 -1.93 -11.97 7.93
C ILE A 156 -3.42 -11.86 7.58
N SER A 157 -3.80 -10.80 6.87
CA SER A 157 -5.10 -10.74 6.20
C SER A 157 -4.95 -11.20 4.76
N TYR A 158 -5.88 -11.99 4.24
CA TYR A 158 -5.76 -12.60 2.92
C TYR A 158 -7.11 -12.73 2.19
N ASP A 159 -7.07 -12.70 0.86
CA ASP A 159 -8.21 -13.03 0.00
C ASP A 159 -8.14 -14.47 -0.54
N GLN A 160 -9.01 -14.80 -1.51
CA GLN A 160 -9.09 -16.15 -2.10
C GLN A 160 -7.84 -16.56 -2.93
N SER A 161 -6.85 -15.68 -3.09
CA SER A 161 -5.61 -16.03 -3.79
C SER A 161 -4.70 -16.97 -3.00
N LEU A 162 -4.94 -17.12 -1.69
CA LEU A 162 -4.22 -18.06 -0.83
C LEU A 162 -5.05 -19.33 -0.54
N PRO A 163 -4.55 -20.53 -0.90
CA PRO A 163 -5.23 -21.78 -0.59
C PRO A 163 -5.38 -22.05 0.91
N ALA A 164 -6.49 -22.67 1.31
CA ALA A 164 -6.78 -22.99 2.72
C ALA A 164 -5.70 -23.84 3.41
N GLU A 165 -4.98 -24.69 2.66
CA GLU A 165 -3.87 -25.49 3.17
C GLU A 165 -2.69 -24.63 3.65
N ILE A 166 -2.40 -23.55 2.92
CA ILE A 166 -1.35 -22.58 3.30
C ILE A 166 -1.77 -21.82 4.55
N ILE A 167 -3.01 -21.35 4.58
CA ILE A 167 -3.56 -20.65 5.75
C ILE A 167 -3.49 -21.53 7.00
N SER A 168 -3.87 -22.80 6.87
CA SER A 168 -3.76 -23.78 7.96
C SER A 168 -2.32 -23.94 8.45
N SER A 169 -1.35 -23.91 7.52
CA SER A 169 0.07 -23.98 7.84
C SER A 169 0.59 -22.70 8.52
N ILE A 170 0.13 -21.53 8.10
CA ILE A 170 0.46 -20.24 8.72
C ILE A 170 -0.12 -20.16 10.14
N ASN A 171 -1.37 -20.58 10.35
CA ASN A 171 -2.00 -20.58 11.68
C ASN A 171 -1.20 -21.41 12.70
N ARG A 172 -0.55 -22.51 12.27
CA ARG A 172 0.34 -23.32 13.12
C ARG A 172 1.59 -22.57 13.57
N LEU A 173 1.97 -21.49 12.89
CA LEU A 173 3.05 -20.58 13.30
C LEU A 173 2.61 -19.58 14.39
N LYS A 174 1.38 -19.69 14.89
CA LYS A 174 0.77 -18.75 15.85
C LYS A 174 0.59 -17.32 15.30
N ILE A 175 0.52 -17.19 13.98
CA ILE A 175 0.15 -15.95 13.29
C ILE A 175 -1.37 -16.00 13.09
N ARG A 176 -2.07 -14.91 13.42
CA ARG A 176 -3.52 -14.80 13.19
C ARG A 176 -3.79 -14.62 11.70
N CYS A 177 -4.65 -15.46 11.13
CA CYS A 177 -5.09 -15.33 9.74
C CYS A 177 -6.54 -14.81 9.68
N THR A 178 -6.77 -13.72 8.96
CA THR A 178 -8.09 -13.09 8.79
C THR A 178 -8.45 -13.05 7.30
N ILE A 179 -9.63 -13.55 6.94
CA ILE A 179 -10.10 -13.45 5.55
C ILE A 179 -10.59 -12.02 5.25
N ILE A 180 -10.12 -11.44 4.15
CA ILE A 180 -10.63 -10.19 3.61
C ILE A 180 -11.98 -10.51 2.97
N LYS A 181 -13.05 -9.97 3.54
CA LYS A 181 -14.36 -10.02 2.89
C LYS A 181 -14.36 -8.95 1.82
N ASP A 182 -14.58 -9.35 0.57
CA ASP A 182 -14.89 -8.39 -0.48
C ASP A 182 -16.10 -7.56 -0.02
N VAL A 183 -15.91 -6.26 0.06
CA VAL A 183 -17.02 -5.31 0.19
C VAL A 183 -17.41 -5.02 -1.25
N ASP A 184 -18.44 -5.71 -1.71
CA ASP A 184 -19.11 -5.44 -3.00
C ASP A 184 -19.47 -3.94 -3.14
#